data_AF-X1CR44-F1
#
_entry.id   AF-X1CR44-F1
#
_cell.length_a   1.000
_cell.length_b   1.000
_cell.length_c   1.000
_cell.angle_alpha   90.00
_cell.angle_beta   90.00
_cell.angle_gamma   90.00
#
_symmetry.space_group_name_H-M   'P 1'
#
loop_
_entity.id
_entity.type
_entity.pdbx_description
1 polymer ?
#
loop_
_entity_poly.entity_id
_entity_poly.type
_entity_poly.pdbx_seq_one_letter_code
_entity_poly.pdbx_strand_id
1 'polypeptide(L)' 'MTETSTSAVLQRLNLGKENPGAYLGDPEAGNNGWSTSRGRAIASINPATGKAIASVRGCTAKDYARLVDASADTFRRWR' A
#
# COMPACT_ATOMS: atom_id res chain seq x y z
N MET A 1 -11.62 -12.04 -27.66
CA MET A 1 -11.33 -11.84 -26.23
C MET A 1 -9.88 -11.39 -26.14
N THR A 2 -9.61 -10.15 -25.74
CA THR A 2 -8.24 -9.68 -25.52
C THR A 2 -7.73 -10.26 -24.21
N GLU A 3 -6.79 -11.19 -24.28
CA GLU A 3 -6.06 -11.66 -23.10
C GLU A 3 -5.39 -10.47 -22.42
N THR A 4 -5.90 -10.08 -21.25
CA THR A 4 -5.25 -9.05 -20.45
C THR A 4 -4.18 -9.73 -19.60
N SER A 5 -2.91 -9.52 -19.95
CA SER A 5 -1.79 -10.02 -19.15
C SER A 5 -1.85 -9.45 -17.72
N THR A 6 -1.57 -10.28 -16.71
CA THR A 6 -1.49 -9.87 -15.29
C THR A 6 -0.60 -8.64 -15.10
N SER A 7 0.50 -8.54 -15.85
CA SER A 7 1.40 -7.38 -15.80
C SER A 7 0.70 -6.09 -16.25
N ALA A 8 -0.16 -6.16 -17.26
CA ALA A 8 -0.91 -5.00 -17.76
C ALA A 8 -1.97 -4.55 -16.74
N VAL A 9 -2.59 -5.49 -16.02
CA VAL A 9 -3.53 -5.16 -14.93
C VAL A 9 -2.82 -4.43 -13.79
N LEU A 10 -1.67 -4.93 -13.33
CA LEU A 10 -0.93 -4.32 -12.21
C LEU A 10 -0.46 -2.90 -12.54
N GLN A 11 0.00 -2.67 -13.77
CA GLN A 11 0.39 -1.33 -14.23
C GLN A 11 -0.80 -0.35 -14.23
N ARG A 12 -1.98 -0.79 -14.68
CA ARG A 12 -3.20 0.03 -14.67
C ARG A 12 -3.67 0.38 -13.25
N LEU A 13 -3.36 -0.47 -12.27
CA LEU A 13 -3.60 -0.24 -10.85
C LEU A 13 -2.48 0.58 -10.17
N ASN A 14 -1.47 1.02 -10.92
CA ASN A 14 -0.29 1.71 -10.41
C ASN A 14 0.47 0.90 -9.33
N LEU A 15 0.56 -0.41 -9.51
CA LEU A 15 1.28 -1.31 -8.62
C LEU A 15 2.67 -1.62 -9.17
N GLY A 16 3.69 -1.45 -8.32
CA GLY A 16 5.07 -1.78 -8.60
C GLY A 16 5.47 -3.16 -8.06
N LYS A 17 6.77 -3.47 -8.17
CA LYS A 17 7.36 -4.68 -7.56
C LYS A 17 7.27 -4.67 -6.04
N GLU A 18 7.39 -3.48 -5.45
CA GLU A 18 7.27 -3.25 -4.02
C GLU A 18 6.37 -2.04 -3.79
N ASN A 19 5.39 -2.19 -2.90
CA ASN A 19 4.32 -1.21 -2.70
C ASN A 19 4.25 -0.80 -1.22
N PRO A 20 3.91 0.45 -0.91
CA PRO A 20 3.65 0.87 0.46
C PRO A 20 2.39 0.18 1.01
N GLY A 21 2.44 -0.29 2.26
CA GLY A 21 1.33 -0.98 2.92
C GLY A 21 0.50 -0.12 3.87
N ALA A 22 0.81 1.17 4.00
CA ALA A 22 0.09 2.10 4.84
C ALA A 22 -0.18 3.41 4.09
N TYR A 23 -1.42 3.88 4.12
CA TYR A 23 -1.84 5.16 3.58
C TYR A 23 -2.21 6.10 4.73
N LEU A 24 -1.45 7.17 4.88
CA LEU A 24 -1.57 8.13 5.98
C LEU A 24 -2.49 9.31 5.63
N GLY A 25 -2.84 9.49 4.35
CA GLY A 25 -3.73 10.57 3.89
C GLY A 25 -3.16 11.98 4.02
N ASP A 26 -1.91 12.12 4.45
CA ASP A 26 -1.23 13.38 4.69
C ASP A 26 -0.24 13.68 3.55
N PRO A 27 -0.30 14.84 2.88
CA PRO A 27 0.70 15.22 1.87
C PRO A 27 2.14 15.23 2.41
N GLU A 28 2.35 15.42 3.72
CA GLU A 28 3.67 15.36 4.36
C GLU A 28 4.19 13.92 4.56
N ALA A 29 3.36 12.89 4.37
CA ALA A 29 3.79 11.49 4.43
C ALA A 29 4.75 11.10 3.28
N GLY A 30 4.88 11.97 2.27
CA GLY A 30 5.54 11.67 1.01
C GLY A 30 4.68 10.76 0.13
N ASN A 31 5.06 10.60 -1.14
CA ASN A 31 4.44 9.66 -2.07
C ASN A 31 2.90 9.73 -2.14
N ASN A 32 2.33 10.93 -2.25
CA ASN A 32 0.88 11.16 -2.37
C ASN A 32 0.04 10.59 -1.20
N GLY A 33 0.57 10.63 0.02
CA GLY A 33 -0.11 10.15 1.23
C GLY A 33 0.21 8.71 1.61
N TRP A 34 0.97 7.98 0.81
CA TRP A 34 1.48 6.66 1.17
C TRP A 34 2.71 6.76 2.07
N SER A 35 2.78 5.93 3.12
CA SER A 35 3.96 5.90 3.99
C SER A 35 5.22 5.50 3.21
N THR A 36 6.31 6.23 3.47
CA THR A 36 7.65 5.95 2.95
C THR A 36 8.48 5.06 3.89
N SER A 37 7.92 4.70 5.04
CA SER A 37 8.55 3.82 6.02
C SER A 37 8.78 2.41 5.45
N ARG A 38 9.93 1.83 5.77
CA ARG A 38 10.33 0.50 5.28
C ARG A 38 10.13 -0.59 6.34
N GLY A 39 8.88 -0.84 6.71
CA GLY A 39 8.55 -2.01 7.52
C GLY A 39 8.84 -3.33 6.80
N ARG A 40 8.52 -4.46 7.44
CA ARG A 40 8.78 -5.80 6.90
C ARG A 40 8.18 -5.94 5.50
N ALA A 41 8.97 -6.43 4.54
CA ALA A 41 8.44 -6.80 3.23
C ALA A 41 7.59 -8.07 3.36
N ILE A 42 6.40 -8.05 2.78
CA ILE A 42 5.46 -9.16 2.74
C ILE A 42 5.22 -9.49 1.27
N ALA A 43 5.59 -10.69 0.83
CA ALA A 43 5.38 -11.13 -0.54
C ALA A 43 3.92 -11.58 -0.73
N SER A 44 3.27 -11.09 -1.79
CA SER A 44 1.98 -11.59 -2.25
C SER A 44 2.23 -12.72 -3.24
N ILE A 45 1.81 -13.94 -2.89
CA ILE A 45 2.08 -15.16 -3.65
C ILE A 45 0.82 -15.59 -4.38
N ASN A 46 0.94 -15.89 -5.68
CA ASN A 46 -0.15 -16.48 -6.45
C ASN A 46 -0.36 -17.94 -6.00
N PRO A 47 -1.51 -18.30 -5.41
CA PRO A 47 -1.75 -19.64 -4.88
C PRO A 47 -1.82 -20.73 -5.97
N ALA A 48 -2.15 -20.37 -7.21
CA ALA A 48 -2.23 -21.33 -8.31
C ALA A 48 -0.86 -21.70 -8.89
N THR A 49 0.18 -20.88 -8.67
CA THR A 49 1.52 -21.08 -9.28
C THR A 49 2.65 -21.08 -8.27
N GLY A 50 2.41 -20.66 -7.02
CA GLY A 50 3.45 -20.45 -6.01
C GLY A 50 4.39 -19.27 -6.29
N LYS A 51 4.19 -18.53 -7.39
CA LYS A 51 5.08 -17.42 -7.79
C LYS A 51 4.67 -16.11 -7.11
N ALA A 52 5.66 -15.29 -6.77
CA ALA A 52 5.41 -13.95 -6.23
C ALA A 52 4.81 -13.02 -7.31
N ILE A 53 3.76 -12.29 -6.92
CA ILE A 53 3.12 -11.26 -7.74
C ILE A 53 3.85 -9.92 -7.53
N ALA A 54 4.00 -9.51 -6.27
CA ALA A 54 4.69 -8.30 -5.81
C ALA A 54 4.95 -8.40 -4.30
N SER A 55 5.55 -7.37 -3.70
CA SER A 55 5.65 -7.21 -2.25
C SER A 55 4.95 -5.95 -1.75
N VAL A 56 4.60 -5.96 -0.46
CA VAL A 56 4.10 -4.80 0.28
C VAL A 56 5.00 -4.53 1.49
N ARG A 57 5.35 -3.27 1.74
CA ARG A 57 6.03 -2.83 2.96
C ARG A 57 5.02 -2.68 4.08
N GLY A 58 5.12 -3.55 5.08
CA GLY A 58 4.23 -3.52 6.24
C GLY A 58 4.31 -2.20 7.00
N CYS A 59 3.21 -1.86 7.66
CA CYS A 59 3.10 -0.72 8.56
C CYS A 59 4.07 -0.87 9.74
N THR A 60 4.84 0.18 10.06
CA THR A 60 5.63 0.22 11.29
C THR A 60 4.75 0.66 12.47
N ALA A 61 5.21 0.46 13.71
CA ALA A 61 4.50 0.95 14.88
C ALA A 61 4.31 2.49 14.85
N LYS A 62 5.29 3.23 14.28
CA LYS A 62 5.20 4.68 14.11
C LYS A 62 4.16 5.07 13.06
N ASP A 63 4.11 4.37 11.93
CA ASP A 63 3.08 4.58 10.91
C ASP A 63 1.69 4.32 11.48
N TYR A 64 1.54 3.25 12.26
CA TYR A 64 0.28 2.88 12.90
C TYR A 64 -0.22 3.99 13.85
N ALA A 65 0.65 4.47 14.75
CA ALA A 65 0.28 5.55 15.66
C ALA A 65 -0.17 6.81 14.90
N ARG A 66 0.60 7.25 13.90
CA ARG A 66 0.24 8.39 13.05
C ARG A 66 -1.09 8.18 12.32
N LEU A 67 -1.32 6.98 11.81
CA LEU A 67 -2.56 6.64 11.09
C LEU A 67 -3.78 6.71 12.01
N VAL A 68 -3.68 6.19 13.24
CA VAL A 68 -4.76 6.25 14.23
C VAL A 68 -5.10 7.70 14.58
N ASP A 69 -4.09 8.53 14.87
CA ASP A 69 -4.28 9.93 15.21
C ASP A 69 -4.93 10.71 14.04
N ALA A 70 -4.37 10.57 12.83
CA ALA A 70 -4.89 11.22 11.63
C ALA A 70 -6.33 10.78 11.30
N SER A 71 -6.67 9.51 11.53
CA SER A 71 -8.03 8.99 11.32
C SER A 71 -9.01 9.61 12.31
N ALA A 72 -8.64 9.70 13.60
CA ALA A 72 -9.47 10.31 14.63
C ALA A 72 -9.73 11.80 14.36
N ASP A 73 -8.70 12.54 13.96
CA ASP A 73 -8.82 13.96 13.62
C ASP A 73 -9.65 14.20 12.35
N THR A 74 -9.52 13.32 11.35
CA THR A 74 -10.34 13.36 10.14
C THR A 74 -11.80 13.06 10.45
N PHE A 75 -12.09 12.07 11.30
CA PHE A 75 -13.46 11.75 11.71
C PHE A 75 -14.17 12.93 12.36
N ARG A 76 -13.48 13.70 13.22
CA ARG A 76 -14.06 14.90 13.86
C ARG A 76 -14.49 15.97 12.87
N ARG A 77 -13.81 16.08 11.71
CA ARG A 77 -14.15 17.01 10.63
C ARG A 77 -15.21 16.46 9.68
N TRP A 78 -15.31 15.14 9.58
CA TRP A 78 -16.21 14.46 8.65
C TRP A 78 -17.64 14.30 9.15
N ARG A 79 -17.81 14.06 10.46
CA ARG A 79 -19.12 13.90 11.11
C ARG A 79 -19.96 15.17 11.05
#